data_AF-A0A437MAR8-F1
#
_entry.id   AF-A0A437MAR8-F1
#
_cell.length_a   1.000
_cell.length_b   1.000
_cell.length_c   1.000
_cell.angle_alpha   90.00
_cell.angle_beta   90.00
_cell.angle_gamma   90.00
#
_symmetry.space_group_name_H-M   'P 1'
#
loop_
_entity.id
_entity.type
_entity.pdbx_description
1 polymer ?
#
loop_
_entity_poly.entity_id
_entity_poly.type
_entity_poly.pdbx_seq_one_letter_code
_entity_poly.pdbx_strand_id
1 'polypeptide(L)' 'MKQVRLKPGHKTALAIFAVPMVLAVLSLGGLIVGLLGDGWEDIAAWIGLAAPVAAALWAWQRRR' A
#
# COMPACT_ATOMS: atom_id res chain seq x y z
N MET A 1 20.46 37.12 -14.44
CA MET A 1 20.22 35.81 -13.82
C MET A 1 18.72 35.55 -13.76
N LYS A 2 18.17 34.65 -14.60
CA LYS A 2 16.74 34.31 -14.60
C LYS A 2 16.47 33.32 -13.46
N GLN A 3 15.73 33.76 -12.44
CA GLN A 3 15.31 32.92 -11.33
C GLN A 3 14.34 31.86 -11.86
N VAL A 4 14.78 30.60 -11.93
CA VAL A 4 13.91 29.46 -12.24
C VAL A 4 13.07 29.20 -10.99
N ARG A 5 11.84 29.71 -10.98
CA ARG A 5 10.90 29.50 -9.87
C ARG A 5 10.41 28.05 -9.90
N LEU A 6 11.08 27.18 -9.16
CA LEU A 6 10.60 25.83 -8.88
C LEU A 6 9.29 25.96 -8.11
N LYS A 7 8.16 25.65 -8.76
CA LYS A 7 6.86 25.54 -8.07
C LYS A 7 7.00 24.43 -7.03
N PRO A 8 6.76 24.68 -5.73
CA PRO A 8 6.67 23.62 -4.75
C PRO A 8 5.48 22.75 -5.15
N GLY A 9 5.74 21.53 -5.63
CA GLY A 9 4.69 20.55 -5.83
C GLY A 9 4.19 20.12 -4.45
N HIS A 10 2.95 20.46 -4.12
CA HIS A 10 2.32 20.01 -2.88
C HIS A 10 2.27 18.48 -2.87
N LYS A 11 3.18 17.84 -2.14
CA LYS A 11 3.09 16.41 -1.88
C LYS A 11 1.95 16.19 -0.91
N THR A 12 0.85 15.62 -1.40
CA THR A 12 -0.27 15.21 -0.56
C THR A 12 0.22 14.30 0.55
N ALA A 13 -0.30 14.46 1.77
CA ALA A 13 0.02 13.61 2.93
C ALA A 13 -0.01 12.10 2.59
N LEU A 14 -0.90 11.72 1.67
CA LEU A 14 -1.04 10.34 1.17
C LEU A 14 0.22 9.82 0.45
N ALA A 15 1.01 10.68 -0.19
CA ALA A 15 2.29 10.28 -0.78
C ALA A 15 3.36 9.99 0.29
N ILE A 16 3.26 10.63 1.45
CA ILE A 16 4.17 10.43 2.59
C ILE A 16 3.78 9.14 3.33
N PHE A 17 2.48 8.88 3.47
CA PHE A 17 1.94 7.69 4.16
C PHE A 17 1.80 6.43 3.29
N ALA A 18 2.09 6.50 1.99
CA ALA A 18 1.97 5.34 1.09
C ALA A 18 2.84 4.15 1.52
N VAL A 19 4.12 4.38 1.79
CA VAL A 19 5.06 3.33 2.21
C VAL A 19 4.66 2.72 3.57
N PRO A 20 4.37 3.52 4.61
CA PRO A 20 3.82 3.00 5.86
C PRO A 20 2.54 2.18 5.68
N MET A 21 1.64 2.60 4.79
CA MET A 21 0.37 1.90 4.58
C MET A 21 0.56 0.53 3.92
N VAL A 22 1.48 0.42 2.95
CA VAL A 22 1.85 -0.88 2.36
C VAL A 22 2.42 -1.81 3.42
N LEU A 23 3.34 -1.31 4.26
CA LEU A 23 3.91 -2.10 5.35
C LEU A 23 2.84 -2.54 6.36
N ALA A 24 1.90 -1.67 6.72
CA ALA A 24 0.81 -2.01 7.62
C ALA A 24 -0.06 -3.15 7.07
N VAL A 25 -0.41 -3.11 5.77
CA VAL A 25 -1.19 -4.16 5.11
C VAL A 25 -0.42 -5.49 5.07
N LEU A 26 0.87 -5.45 4.71
CA LEU A 26 1.72 -6.64 4.68
C LEU A 26 1.90 -7.26 6.06
N SER A 27 2.15 -6.43 7.09
CA SER A 27 2.29 -6.88 8.47
C SER A 27 0.99 -7.46 9.01
N LEU A 28 -0.15 -6.82 8.77
CA LEU A 28 -1.46 -7.33 9.17
C LEU A 28 -1.76 -8.67 8.51
N GLY A 29 -1.43 -8.80 7.22
CA GLY A 29 -1.56 -10.06 6.50
C GLY A 29 -0.68 -11.17 7.05
N GLY A 30 0.61 -10.90 7.29
CA GLY A 30 1.51 -11.86 7.91
C GLY A 30 1.04 -12.29 9.30
N LEU A 31 0.46 -11.37 10.07
CA LEU A 31 -0.09 -11.67 11.40
C LEU A 31 -1.30 -12.60 11.30
N ILE A 32 -2.23 -12.30 10.39
CA ILE A 32 -3.43 -13.12 10.18
C ILE A 32 -3.02 -14.51 9.70
N VAL A 33 -2.11 -14.61 8.74
CA VAL A 33 -1.56 -15.89 8.26
C VAL A 33 -0.92 -16.69 9.39
N GLY A 34 -0.14 -16.05 10.26
CA GLY A 34 0.46 -16.70 11.43
C GLY A 34 -0.56 -17.16 12.47
N LEU A 35 -1.67 -16.44 12.63
CA LEU A 35 -2.74 -16.80 13.57
C LEU A 35 -3.66 -17.90 13.03
N LEU A 36 -3.88 -17.93 11.71
CA LEU A 36 -4.83 -18.83 11.04
C LEU A 36 -4.19 -20.13 10.53
N GLY A 37 -3.00 -20.48 11.02
CA GLY A 37 -2.22 -21.66 10.60
C GLY A 37 -2.93 -23.02 10.72
N ASP A 38 -4.12 -23.09 11.33
CA ASP A 38 -4.95 -24.29 11.40
C ASP A 38 -5.99 -24.41 10.25
N GLY A 39 -6.11 -23.42 9.35
CA GLY A 39 -7.09 -23.39 8.25
C GLY A 39 -6.57 -22.70 6.98
N TRP A 40 -5.74 -23.42 6.20
CA TRP A 40 -5.05 -22.95 4.98
C TRP A 40 -5.96 -22.35 3.88
N GLU A 41 -7.22 -22.78 3.80
CA GLU A 41 -8.22 -22.29 2.84
C GLU A 41 -8.53 -20.79 3.04
N ASP A 42 -8.59 -20.33 4.30
CA ASP A 42 -8.85 -18.92 4.61
C ASP A 42 -7.68 -18.02 4.20
N ILE A 43 -6.44 -18.53 4.32
CA ILE A 43 -5.25 -17.79 3.92
C ILE A 43 -5.23 -17.54 2.41
N ALA A 44 -5.62 -18.55 1.61
CA ALA A 44 -5.71 -18.42 0.16
C ALA A 44 -6.77 -17.38 -0.26
N ALA A 45 -7.93 -17.40 0.40
CA ALA A 45 -8.98 -16.39 0.19
C ALA A 45 -8.49 -14.98 0.58
N TRP A 46 -7.74 -14.86 1.68
CA TRP A 46 -7.19 -13.60 2.16
C TRP A 46 -6.16 -12.98 1.21
N ILE A 47 -5.26 -13.81 0.65
CA ILE A 47 -4.30 -13.38 -0.39
C ILE A 47 -5.03 -12.95 -1.66
N GLY A 48 -6.08 -13.68 -2.06
CA GLY A 48 -6.94 -13.31 -3.19
C GLY A 48 -7.60 -11.93 -3.02
N LEU A 49 -7.97 -11.58 -1.78
CA LEU A 49 -8.52 -10.27 -1.41
C LEU A 49 -7.46 -9.17 -1.31
N ALA A 50 -6.21 -9.49 -0.94
CA ALA A 50 -5.12 -8.52 -0.87
C ALA A 50 -4.67 -8.05 -2.26
N ALA A 51 -4.78 -8.89 -3.29
CA ALA A 51 -4.40 -8.59 -4.67
C ALA A 51 -5.09 -7.35 -5.27
N PRO A 52 -6.45 -7.20 -5.24
CA PRO A 52 -7.12 -6.00 -5.75
C PRO A 52 -6.78 -4.75 -4.93
N VAL A 53 -6.55 -4.89 -3.62
CA VAL A 53 -6.14 -3.77 -2.76
C VAL A 53 -4.73 -3.29 -3.14
N ALA A 54 -3.80 -4.22 -3.36
CA ALA A 54 -2.45 -3.89 -3.84
C ALA A 54 -2.48 -3.24 -5.23
N ALA A 55 -3.31 -3.75 -6.14
CA ALA A 55 -3.49 -3.17 -7.47
C ALA A 55 -4.06 -1.74 -7.41
N ALA A 56 -5.03 -1.49 -6.53
CA ALA A 56 -5.60 -0.15 -6.33
C ALA A 56 -4.57 0.83 -5.74
N LEU A 57 -3.79 0.40 -4.75
CA LEU A 57 -2.69 1.19 -4.19
C LEU A 57 -1.64 1.52 -5.25
N TRP A 58 -1.27 0.54 -6.07
CA TRP A 58 -0.30 0.74 -7.16
C TRP A 58 -0.81 1.71 -8.23
N ALA A 59 -2.07 1.56 -8.65
CA ALA A 59 -2.70 2.48 -9.60
C ALA A 59 -2.79 3.91 -9.04
N TRP A 60 -3.03 4.05 -7.73
CA TRP A 60 -3.06 5.34 -7.08
C TRP A 60 -1.67 5.99 -6.99
N GLN A 61 -0.65 5.20 -6.64
CA GLN A 61 0.74 5.64 -6.60
C GLN A 61 1.23 6.09 -7.98
N ARG A 62 0.78 5.43 -9.04
CA ARG A 62 1.21 5.71 -10.42
C ARG A 62 0.47 6.88 -11.07
N ARG A 63 -0.65 7.33 -10.49
CA ARG A 63 -1.42 8.51 -10.94
C ARG A 63 -0.99 9.82 -10.27
N ARG A 64 -0.12 9.79 -9.27
CA ARG A 64 0.45 10.99 -8.59
C ARG A 64 1.95 11.08 -8.83
#